data_AF-A0A917Y6X0-F1
#
_entry.id   AF-A0A917Y6X0-F1
#
_cell.length_a   1.000
_cell.length_b   1.000
_cell.length_c   1.000
_cell.angle_alpha   90.00
_cell.angle_beta   90.00
_cell.angle_gamma   90.00
#
_symmetry.space_group_name_H-M   'P 1'
#
loop_
_entity.id
_entity.type
_entity.pdbx_description
1 polymer ?
#
loop_
_entity_poly.entity_id
_entity_poly.type
_entity_poly.pdbx_seq_one_letter_code
_entity_poly.pdbx_strand_id
1 'polypeptide(L)'
;MTHRTTSRLTLQAVLFDMDGTLVDTERLWWEAVEQVADGLGRPLTGADQAEVLGRPVEYTAAWLGGITDAPAEEIAAELHREFADRVRTGIVPRPGALRLLQELVHEGVPTALVTASPRAVADTVLEALGAGHFAVSVTADDTERTKPAPDPYLAACRALGVEPAACVAVEDTQTGVTSAEAAGCAVLAVPSLAPIAPAAGRTVLASLEEVTPARLRAMVAPRELRVMSWNLWYGGTKVDDHREKQLKAIAETGADVVGLQETYGNAAEELAEALRWHHHRAGENLGVISRYPITARLGDPDVGFYGGTGVRIRLDGGQEVDVWTAHLDYTPYGPYEAAFDRLPANELIAHEAVRLEQMREILRGIAESATDATPVVLVGDFNAPSHLDRPDVEWPVTKAAEEAGLRDSYREAHPDPVRDPGHTWSPIHGEHEDGSGRPEPQDRIDFVLHRGLRVRDSRTFVSGTPRPWPDVAGNHWPSDHAAVVTTFDVPRAD
;
A
#
# COMPACT_ATOMS: atom_id res chain seq x y z
N MET A 1 18.54 26.02 -7.70
CA MET A 1 17.75 24.93 -8.31
C MET A 1 16.77 24.46 -7.25
N THR A 2 15.52 24.90 -7.37
CA THR A 2 14.46 24.59 -6.42
C THR A 2 14.05 23.13 -6.60
N HIS A 3 14.41 22.27 -5.65
CA HIS A 3 13.80 20.96 -5.51
C HIS A 3 12.29 21.17 -5.38
N ARG A 4 11.56 20.81 -6.43
CA ARG A 4 10.11 20.68 -6.41
C ARG A 4 9.84 19.56 -5.39
N THR A 5 9.41 19.94 -4.19
CA THR A 5 8.79 19.02 -3.24
C THR A 5 7.59 18.41 -3.97
N THR A 6 7.74 17.19 -4.49
CA THR A 6 6.63 16.42 -5.05
C THR A 6 5.76 15.99 -3.88
N SER A 7 4.95 16.94 -3.41
CA SER A 7 3.67 16.64 -2.81
C SER A 7 2.91 15.76 -3.80
N ARG A 8 2.32 14.67 -3.28
CA ARG A 8 1.19 13.88 -3.81
C ARG A 8 1.54 12.51 -4.41
N LEU A 9 1.26 11.47 -3.63
CA LEU A 9 0.69 10.21 -4.14
C LEU A 9 -0.82 10.20 -3.86
N THR A 10 -1.50 11.18 -4.44
CA THR A 10 -2.96 11.23 -4.62
C THR A 10 -3.27 10.78 -6.05
N LEU A 11 -4.47 10.28 -6.31
CA LEU A 11 -5.03 10.04 -7.65
C LEU A 11 -4.60 11.13 -8.64
N GLN A 12 -3.86 10.74 -9.68
CA GLN A 12 -3.31 11.66 -10.68
C GLN A 12 -4.27 11.88 -11.85
N ALA A 13 -5.01 10.85 -12.26
CA ALA A 13 -6.05 10.97 -13.28
C ALA A 13 -7.08 9.84 -13.19
N VAL A 14 -8.23 10.05 -13.82
CA VAL A 14 -9.23 9.00 -14.07
C VAL A 14 -9.40 8.81 -15.57
N LEU A 15 -9.26 7.57 -16.04
CA LEU A 15 -9.29 7.21 -17.45
C LEU A 15 -10.60 6.45 -17.71
N PHE A 16 -11.56 7.10 -18.35
CA PHE A 16 -12.87 6.51 -18.59
C PHE A 16 -12.93 5.85 -19.96
N ASP A 17 -13.37 4.60 -19.98
CA ASP A 17 -13.99 4.06 -21.17
C ASP A 17 -15.29 4.81 -21.53
N MET A 18 -15.73 4.70 -22.77
CA MET A 18 -16.89 5.41 -23.31
C MET A 18 -18.15 4.55 -23.32
N ASP A 19 -18.14 3.49 -24.13
CA ASP A 19 -19.30 2.68 -24.49
C ASP A 19 -19.68 1.73 -23.36
N GLY A 20 -20.92 1.80 -22.87
CA GLY A 20 -21.36 1.00 -21.71
C GLY A 20 -20.84 1.51 -20.37
N THR A 21 -19.73 2.25 -20.35
CA THR A 21 -19.17 2.91 -19.17
C THR A 21 -19.81 4.28 -18.90
N LEU A 22 -19.61 5.27 -19.78
CA LEU A 22 -20.11 6.64 -19.61
C LEU A 22 -21.46 6.86 -20.30
N VAL A 23 -21.69 6.17 -21.41
CA VAL A 23 -22.91 6.29 -22.22
C VAL A 23 -23.45 4.92 -22.58
N ASP A 24 -24.77 4.79 -22.63
CA ASP A 24 -25.43 3.56 -23.08
C ASP A 24 -25.54 3.56 -24.62
N THR A 25 -24.42 3.31 -25.29
CA THR A 25 -24.35 3.22 -26.75
C THR A 25 -24.85 1.87 -27.27
N GLU A 26 -24.84 0.83 -26.45
CA GLU A 26 -25.36 -0.49 -26.83
C GLU A 26 -26.87 -0.49 -27.05
N ARG A 27 -27.63 0.26 -26.24
CA ARG A 27 -29.05 0.48 -26.51
C ARG A 27 -29.26 1.15 -27.88
N LEU A 28 -28.46 2.17 -28.21
CA LEU A 28 -28.55 2.85 -29.50
C LEU A 28 -28.14 1.94 -30.66
N TRP A 29 -27.15 1.07 -30.44
CA TRP A 29 -26.73 0.07 -31.42
C TRP A 29 -27.83 -0.97 -31.67
N TRP A 30 -28.44 -1.50 -30.60
CA TRP A 30 -29.57 -2.43 -30.73
C TRP A 30 -30.72 -1.81 -31.52
N GLU A 31 -31.13 -0.59 -31.18
CA GLU A 31 -32.22 0.09 -31.87
C GLU A 31 -31.86 0.43 -33.34
N ALA A 32 -30.59 0.69 -33.66
CA ALA A 32 -30.13 0.88 -35.04
C ALA A 32 -30.26 -0.42 -35.84
N VAL A 33 -29.78 -1.53 -35.27
CA VAL A 33 -29.81 -2.84 -35.93
C VAL A 33 -31.25 -3.32 -36.07
N GLU A 34 -32.10 -3.09 -35.06
CA GLU A 34 -33.54 -3.38 -35.10
C GLU A 34 -34.23 -2.62 -36.24
N GLN A 35 -33.95 -1.32 -36.39
CA GLN A 35 -34.50 -0.50 -37.47
C GLN A 35 -34.09 -1.00 -38.87
N VAL A 36 -32.81 -1.36 -39.04
CA VAL A 36 -32.31 -1.91 -40.31
C VAL A 36 -32.90 -3.29 -40.58
N ALA A 37 -32.96 -4.17 -39.58
CA ALA A 37 -33.50 -5.52 -39.71
C ALA A 37 -35.00 -5.51 -40.01
N ASP A 38 -35.77 -4.60 -39.39
CA ASP A 38 -37.18 -4.36 -39.71
C ASP A 38 -37.37 -3.91 -41.17
N GLY A 39 -36.49 -3.03 -41.67
CA GLY A 39 -36.49 -2.60 -43.06
C GLY A 39 -36.22 -3.74 -44.06
N LEU A 40 -35.50 -4.78 -43.63
CA LEU A 40 -35.25 -6.01 -44.38
C LEU A 40 -36.34 -7.08 -44.16
N GLY A 41 -37.38 -6.77 -43.39
CA GLY A 41 -38.47 -7.70 -43.09
C GLY A 41 -38.12 -8.79 -42.06
N ARG A 42 -37.06 -8.61 -41.27
CA ARG A 42 -36.63 -9.53 -40.20
C ARG A 42 -36.56 -8.82 -38.85
N PRO A 43 -37.69 -8.68 -38.13
CA PRO A 43 -37.68 -8.11 -36.79
C PRO A 43 -36.79 -8.90 -35.83
N LEU A 44 -35.98 -8.21 -35.03
CA LEU A 44 -35.09 -8.84 -34.05
C LEU A 44 -35.88 -9.38 -32.85
N THR A 45 -35.29 -10.38 -32.19
CA THR A 45 -35.78 -10.96 -30.94
C THR A 45 -34.65 -11.04 -29.92
N GLY A 46 -34.98 -11.28 -28.64
CA GLY A 46 -33.96 -11.45 -27.60
C GLY A 46 -32.93 -12.56 -27.89
N ALA A 47 -33.28 -13.56 -28.71
CA ALA A 47 -32.33 -14.61 -29.12
C ALA A 47 -31.22 -14.10 -30.05
N ASP A 48 -31.45 -12.97 -30.73
CA ASP A 48 -30.51 -12.36 -31.68
C ASP A 48 -29.45 -11.49 -30.97
N GLN A 49 -29.59 -11.21 -29.66
CA GLN A 49 -28.68 -10.35 -28.89
C GLN A 49 -27.21 -10.75 -29.00
N ALA A 50 -26.89 -12.05 -29.00
CA ALA A 50 -25.52 -12.55 -29.07
C ALA A 50 -24.81 -12.28 -30.43
N GLU A 51 -25.60 -12.01 -31.46
CA GLU A 51 -25.14 -11.72 -32.83
C GLU A 51 -25.05 -10.20 -33.10
N VAL A 52 -25.57 -9.39 -32.19
CA VAL A 52 -25.66 -7.92 -32.32
C VAL A 52 -24.80 -7.22 -31.27
N LEU A 53 -25.01 -7.51 -29.98
CA LEU A 53 -24.35 -6.82 -28.89
C LEU A 53 -22.89 -7.27 -28.75
N GLY A 54 -21.97 -6.31 -28.59
CA GLY A 54 -20.53 -6.57 -28.50
C GLY A 54 -19.88 -7.09 -29.80
N ARG A 55 -20.58 -7.03 -30.95
CA ARG A 55 -20.06 -7.44 -32.26
C ARG A 55 -19.66 -6.23 -33.11
N PRO A 56 -18.62 -6.36 -33.97
CA PRO A 56 -18.32 -5.35 -34.98
C PRO A 56 -19.48 -5.17 -35.97
N VAL A 57 -19.63 -3.96 -36.53
CA VAL A 57 -20.68 -3.63 -37.51
C VAL A 57 -20.67 -4.62 -38.68
N GLU A 58 -19.49 -4.95 -39.20
CA GLU A 58 -19.31 -5.83 -40.35
C GLU A 58 -19.74 -7.28 -40.04
N TYR A 59 -19.54 -7.72 -38.79
CA TYR A 59 -20.04 -9.03 -38.35
C TYR A 59 -21.56 -9.05 -38.34
N THR A 60 -22.19 -8.07 -37.70
CA THR A 60 -23.65 -7.98 -37.62
C THR A 60 -24.28 -7.79 -38.99
N ALA A 61 -23.64 -7.03 -39.88
CA ALA A 61 -24.08 -6.85 -41.26
C ALA A 61 -24.01 -8.15 -42.07
N ALA A 62 -22.91 -8.92 -41.95
CA ALA A 62 -22.77 -10.21 -42.60
C ALA A 62 -23.79 -11.24 -42.08
N TRP A 63 -24.04 -11.24 -40.77
CA TRP A 63 -25.06 -12.09 -40.15
C TRP A 63 -26.47 -11.73 -40.65
N LEU A 64 -26.85 -10.44 -40.63
CA LEU A 64 -28.12 -9.95 -41.16
C LEU A 64 -28.27 -10.31 -42.65
N GLY A 65 -27.22 -10.10 -43.45
CA GLY A 65 -27.22 -10.47 -44.87
C GLY A 65 -27.44 -11.96 -45.08
N GLY A 66 -26.82 -12.81 -44.24
CA GLY A 66 -26.99 -14.26 -44.31
C GLY A 66 -28.41 -14.75 -43.97
N ILE A 67 -29.18 -14.00 -43.18
CA ILE A 67 -30.56 -14.37 -42.81
C ILE A 67 -31.65 -13.63 -43.61
N THR A 68 -31.28 -12.62 -44.41
CA THR A 68 -32.20 -11.80 -45.21
C THR A 68 -31.91 -11.85 -46.71
N ASP A 69 -30.83 -12.50 -47.14
CA ASP A 69 -30.28 -12.50 -48.51
C ASP A 69 -29.92 -11.10 -49.06
N ALA A 70 -29.84 -10.08 -48.20
CA ALA A 70 -29.43 -8.73 -48.59
C ALA A 70 -27.89 -8.56 -48.62
N PRO A 71 -27.35 -7.67 -49.46
CA PRO A 71 -25.91 -7.45 -49.54
C PRO A 71 -25.33 -6.89 -48.22
N ALA A 72 -24.40 -7.63 -47.61
CA ALA A 72 -23.79 -7.25 -46.34
C ALA A 72 -23.11 -5.86 -46.36
N GLU A 73 -22.56 -5.45 -47.50
CA GLU A 73 -21.93 -4.13 -47.67
C GLU A 73 -22.95 -2.98 -47.57
N GLU A 74 -24.14 -3.15 -48.18
CA GLU A 74 -25.23 -2.18 -48.09
C GLU A 74 -25.79 -2.12 -46.66
N ILE A 75 -25.93 -3.28 -46.01
CA ILE A 75 -26.35 -3.35 -44.60
C ILE A 75 -25.33 -2.65 -43.69
N ALA A 76 -24.04 -2.89 -43.86
CA ALA A 76 -23.00 -2.26 -43.06
C ALA A 76 -23.04 -0.72 -43.22
N ALA A 77 -23.19 -0.23 -44.44
CA ALA A 77 -23.31 1.20 -44.71
C ALA A 77 -24.57 1.81 -44.07
N GLU A 78 -25.70 1.11 -44.07
CA GLU A 78 -26.92 1.55 -43.40
C GLU A 78 -26.79 1.52 -41.88
N LEU A 79 -26.24 0.44 -41.31
CA LEU A 79 -25.99 0.33 -39.87
C LEU A 79 -25.07 1.43 -39.35
N HIS A 80 -23.99 1.74 -40.08
CA HIS A 80 -23.12 2.87 -39.73
C HIS A 80 -23.87 4.19 -39.72
N ARG A 81 -24.76 4.42 -40.68
CA ARG A 81 -25.56 5.65 -40.79
C ARG A 81 -26.58 5.75 -39.65
N GLU A 82 -27.41 4.72 -39.48
CA GLU A 82 -28.44 4.67 -38.44
C GLU A 82 -27.84 4.79 -37.04
N PHE A 83 -26.73 4.09 -36.78
CA PHE A 83 -26.05 4.19 -35.50
C PHE A 83 -25.48 5.59 -35.26
N ALA A 84 -24.80 6.18 -36.25
CA ALA A 84 -24.27 7.54 -36.13
C ALA A 84 -25.37 8.57 -35.88
N ASP A 85 -26.52 8.44 -36.56
CA ASP A 85 -27.67 9.35 -36.41
C ASP A 85 -28.30 9.25 -35.01
N ARG A 86 -28.42 8.03 -34.47
CA ARG A 86 -28.89 7.79 -33.11
C ARG A 86 -27.91 8.28 -32.05
N VAL A 87 -26.61 8.10 -32.24
CA VAL A 87 -25.60 8.67 -31.35
C VAL A 87 -25.73 10.20 -31.33
N ARG A 88 -25.86 10.87 -32.49
CA ARG A 88 -26.01 12.35 -32.52
C ARG A 88 -27.24 12.88 -31.79
N THR A 89 -28.32 12.10 -31.68
CA THR A 89 -29.61 12.60 -31.17
C THR A 89 -30.08 11.95 -29.88
N GLY A 90 -29.46 10.84 -29.46
CA GLY A 90 -29.99 9.94 -28.43
C GLY A 90 -28.99 9.50 -27.37
N ILE A 91 -27.81 10.10 -27.27
CA ILE A 91 -26.84 9.79 -26.21
C ILE A 91 -27.52 9.94 -24.84
N VAL A 92 -27.53 8.83 -24.09
CA VAL A 92 -27.97 8.80 -22.69
C VAL A 92 -26.75 8.49 -21.82
N PRO A 93 -26.32 9.45 -20.98
CA PRO A 93 -25.29 9.20 -19.99
C PRO A 93 -25.73 8.09 -19.02
N ARG A 94 -24.80 7.21 -18.66
CA ARG A 94 -25.02 6.17 -17.66
C ARG A 94 -25.32 6.81 -16.29
N PRO A 95 -26.16 6.20 -15.44
CA PRO A 95 -26.48 6.74 -14.13
C PRO A 95 -25.23 7.07 -13.32
N GLY A 96 -25.11 8.31 -12.86
CA GLY A 96 -23.94 8.79 -12.08
C GLY A 96 -22.76 9.31 -12.91
N ALA A 97 -22.72 9.11 -14.24
CA ALA A 97 -21.59 9.51 -15.09
C ALA A 97 -21.32 11.03 -15.05
N LEU A 98 -22.32 11.86 -15.38
CA LEU A 98 -22.17 13.31 -15.39
C LEU A 98 -21.84 13.89 -14.01
N ARG A 99 -22.48 13.37 -12.95
CA ARG A 99 -22.18 13.75 -11.56
C ARG A 99 -20.71 13.50 -11.25
N LEU A 100 -20.21 12.29 -11.54
CA LEU A 100 -18.84 11.92 -11.26
C LEU A 100 -17.84 12.78 -12.04
N LEU A 101 -18.08 13.02 -13.34
CA LEU A 101 -17.23 13.90 -14.16
C LEU A 101 -17.16 15.32 -13.57
N GLN A 102 -18.30 15.87 -13.15
CA GLN A 102 -18.36 17.20 -12.52
C GLN A 102 -17.62 17.25 -11.19
N GLU A 103 -17.77 16.23 -10.34
CA GLU A 103 -17.05 16.13 -9.06
C GLU A 103 -15.53 16.05 -9.28
N LEU A 104 -15.07 15.27 -10.26
CA LEU A 104 -13.64 15.16 -10.58
C LEU A 104 -13.06 16.50 -11.06
N VAL A 105 -13.79 17.23 -11.92
CA VAL A 105 -13.39 18.58 -12.34
C VAL A 105 -13.35 19.54 -11.16
N HIS A 106 -14.36 19.51 -10.29
CA HIS A 106 -14.41 20.37 -9.10
C HIS A 106 -13.21 20.14 -8.17
N GLU A 107 -12.79 18.89 -8.03
CA GLU A 107 -11.63 18.50 -7.22
C GLU A 107 -10.28 18.62 -7.95
N GLY A 108 -10.28 19.09 -9.20
CA GLY A 108 -9.08 19.30 -10.00
C GLY A 108 -8.36 18.00 -10.38
N VAL A 109 -9.09 16.90 -10.51
CA VAL A 109 -8.56 15.61 -10.97
C VAL A 109 -8.72 15.54 -12.51
N PRO A 110 -7.62 15.51 -13.28
CA PRO A 110 -7.68 15.34 -14.73
C PRO A 110 -8.40 14.06 -15.12
N THR A 111 -9.20 14.12 -16.17
CA THR A 111 -9.83 12.93 -16.75
C THR A 111 -9.46 12.77 -18.22
N ALA A 112 -9.40 11.53 -18.68
CA ALA A 112 -9.30 11.21 -20.10
C ALA A 112 -10.42 10.27 -20.53
N LEU A 113 -10.86 10.41 -21.78
CA LEU A 113 -11.68 9.42 -22.46
C LEU A 113 -10.77 8.42 -23.19
N VAL A 114 -11.01 7.12 -23.09
CA VAL A 114 -10.23 6.07 -23.74
C VAL A 114 -11.18 5.04 -24.37
N THR A 115 -11.41 5.11 -25.67
CA THR A 115 -12.40 4.27 -26.38
C THR A 115 -11.80 3.52 -27.57
N ALA A 116 -12.42 2.38 -27.91
CA ALA A 116 -12.17 1.65 -29.16
C ALA A 116 -13.04 2.14 -30.34
N SER A 117 -13.89 3.16 -30.15
CA SER A 117 -14.64 3.79 -31.22
C SER A 117 -13.78 4.73 -32.06
N PRO A 118 -14.18 5.02 -33.32
CA PRO A 118 -13.57 6.06 -34.14
C PRO A 118 -13.75 7.47 -33.55
N ARG A 119 -12.85 8.38 -33.93
CA ARG A 119 -12.81 9.80 -33.51
C ARG A 119 -14.15 10.51 -33.64
N ALA A 120 -14.81 10.37 -34.80
CA ALA A 120 -16.06 11.07 -35.08
C ALA A 120 -17.20 10.70 -34.09
N VAL A 121 -17.23 9.45 -33.63
CA VAL A 121 -18.21 8.99 -32.63
C VAL A 121 -17.84 9.54 -31.26
N ALA A 122 -16.57 9.44 -30.88
CA ALA A 122 -16.06 9.96 -29.61
C ALA A 122 -16.30 11.47 -29.46
N ASP A 123 -16.07 12.26 -30.51
CA ASP A 123 -16.26 13.71 -30.49
C ASP A 123 -17.75 14.07 -30.25
N THR A 124 -18.68 13.32 -30.87
CA THR A 124 -20.12 13.50 -30.63
C THR A 124 -20.49 13.19 -29.17
N VAL A 125 -19.91 12.14 -28.58
CA VAL A 125 -20.12 11.78 -27.17
C VAL A 125 -19.51 12.80 -26.23
N LEU A 126 -18.31 13.30 -26.52
CA LEU A 126 -17.66 14.36 -25.75
C LEU A 126 -18.50 15.64 -25.74
N GLU A 127 -19.10 16.02 -26.86
CA GLU A 127 -20.02 17.17 -26.92
C GLU A 127 -21.23 16.97 -26.00
N ALA A 128 -21.86 15.78 -26.04
CA ALA A 128 -23.03 15.47 -25.21
C ALA A 128 -22.69 15.39 -23.71
N LEU A 129 -21.52 14.84 -23.36
CA LEU A 129 -21.05 14.73 -21.97
C LEU A 129 -20.43 16.02 -21.45
N GLY A 130 -20.11 16.98 -22.32
CA GLY A 130 -19.36 18.19 -22.02
C GLY A 130 -17.85 17.97 -22.16
N ALA A 131 -17.29 18.38 -23.31
CA ALA A 131 -15.87 18.18 -23.65
C ALA A 131 -14.91 18.80 -22.62
N GLY A 132 -15.33 19.86 -21.92
CA GLY A 132 -14.55 20.49 -20.85
C GLY A 132 -14.33 19.63 -19.61
N HIS A 133 -15.00 18.47 -19.48
CA HIS A 133 -14.73 17.51 -18.42
C HIS A 133 -13.45 16.69 -18.68
N PHE A 134 -12.99 16.61 -19.93
CA PHE A 134 -11.89 15.76 -20.34
C PHE A 134 -10.68 16.60 -20.75
N ALA A 135 -9.51 16.27 -20.21
CA ALA A 135 -8.25 16.91 -20.58
C ALA A 135 -7.67 16.30 -21.87
N VAL A 136 -7.94 15.01 -22.12
CA VAL A 136 -7.46 14.24 -23.29
C VAL A 136 -8.55 13.25 -23.71
N SER A 137 -8.62 12.93 -25.01
CA SER A 137 -9.35 11.75 -25.50
C SER A 137 -8.44 10.90 -26.39
N VAL A 138 -8.47 9.59 -26.14
CA VAL A 138 -7.77 8.56 -26.93
C VAL A 138 -8.81 7.67 -27.59
N THR A 139 -8.73 7.52 -28.92
CA THR A 139 -9.66 6.70 -29.71
C THR A 139 -8.92 5.61 -30.48
N ALA A 140 -9.66 4.78 -31.20
CA ALA A 140 -9.07 3.76 -32.07
C ALA A 140 -8.12 4.33 -33.14
N ASP A 141 -8.27 5.60 -33.49
CA ASP A 141 -7.44 6.25 -34.51
C ASP A 141 -6.07 6.71 -33.97
N ASP A 142 -5.88 6.75 -32.65
CA ASP A 142 -4.64 7.26 -32.04
C ASP A 142 -3.63 6.17 -31.69
N THR A 143 -4.03 4.90 -31.71
CA THR A 143 -3.17 3.78 -31.32
C THR A 143 -3.17 2.65 -32.33
N GLU A 144 -1.99 2.11 -32.63
CA GLU A 144 -1.85 0.99 -33.58
C GLU A 144 -2.57 -0.27 -33.10
N ARG A 145 -2.60 -0.49 -31.78
CA ARG A 145 -3.29 -1.62 -31.15
C ARG A 145 -4.36 -1.07 -30.21
N THR A 146 -5.58 -1.57 -30.37
CA THR A 146 -6.70 -1.24 -29.48
C THR A 146 -6.82 -2.25 -28.34
N LYS A 147 -7.79 -2.05 -27.43
CA LYS A 147 -8.12 -2.97 -26.33
C LYS A 147 -8.28 -4.40 -26.89
N PRO A 148 -7.67 -5.45 -26.30
CA PRO A 148 -7.12 -5.54 -24.94
C PRO A 148 -5.65 -5.12 -24.80
N ALA A 149 -5.00 -4.60 -25.84
CA ALA A 149 -3.62 -4.11 -25.71
C ALA A 149 -3.57 -2.87 -24.80
N PRO A 150 -2.49 -2.64 -24.02
CA PRO A 150 -2.42 -1.53 -23.06
C PRO A 150 -2.23 -0.15 -23.72
N ASP A 151 -1.95 -0.13 -25.03
CA ASP A 151 -1.54 1.05 -25.79
C ASP A 151 -2.47 2.27 -25.62
N PRO A 152 -3.83 2.13 -25.63
CA PRO A 152 -4.74 3.28 -25.44
C PRO A 152 -4.60 3.95 -24.07
N TYR A 153 -4.53 3.16 -22.99
CA TYR A 153 -4.39 3.70 -21.64
C TYR A 153 -3.00 4.30 -21.42
N LEU A 154 -1.94 3.65 -21.92
CA LEU A 154 -0.60 4.21 -21.87
C LEU A 154 -0.49 5.52 -22.68
N ALA A 155 -1.20 5.64 -23.81
CA ALA A 155 -1.26 6.87 -24.58
C ALA A 155 -1.95 8.00 -23.80
N ALA A 156 -3.05 7.71 -23.11
CA ALA A 156 -3.74 8.67 -22.26
C ALA A 156 -2.85 9.15 -21.10
N CYS A 157 -2.20 8.22 -20.39
CA CYS A 157 -1.25 8.56 -19.31
C CYS A 157 -0.11 9.46 -19.81
N ARG A 158 0.48 9.12 -20.97
CA ARG A 158 1.55 9.93 -21.59
C ARG A 158 1.07 11.33 -21.96
N ALA A 159 -0.12 11.45 -22.54
CA ALA A 159 -0.69 12.75 -22.93
C ALA A 159 -1.00 13.63 -21.71
N LEU A 160 -1.38 13.03 -20.59
CA LEU A 160 -1.63 13.72 -19.32
C LEU A 160 -0.35 13.98 -18.50
N GLY A 161 0.76 13.29 -18.79
CA GLY A 161 2.00 13.38 -18.01
C GLY A 161 1.89 12.75 -16.62
N VAL A 162 1.16 11.64 -16.50
CA VAL A 162 0.87 10.94 -15.24
C VAL A 162 1.38 9.50 -15.26
N GLU A 163 1.61 8.94 -14.07
CA GLU A 163 2.04 7.55 -13.88
C GLU A 163 0.81 6.61 -13.90
N PRO A 164 0.83 5.51 -14.67
CA PRO A 164 -0.31 4.57 -14.73
C PRO A 164 -0.71 4.02 -13.35
N ALA A 165 0.27 3.70 -12.49
CA ALA A 165 0.03 3.20 -11.13
C ALA A 165 -0.69 4.20 -10.20
N ALA A 166 -0.74 5.49 -10.59
CA ALA A 166 -1.46 6.54 -9.87
C ALA A 166 -2.79 6.94 -10.55
N CYS A 167 -3.23 6.16 -11.54
CA CYS A 167 -4.47 6.37 -12.27
C CYS A 167 -5.50 5.28 -11.97
N VAL A 168 -6.79 5.65 -12.07
CA VAL A 168 -7.89 4.68 -12.07
C VAL A 168 -8.52 4.65 -13.44
N ALA A 169 -8.55 3.48 -14.08
CA ALA A 169 -9.36 3.24 -15.27
C ALA A 169 -10.77 2.78 -14.88
N VAL A 170 -11.79 3.33 -15.52
CA VAL A 170 -13.19 2.94 -15.31
C VAL A 170 -13.68 2.25 -16.58
N GLU A 171 -14.16 1.02 -16.46
CA GLU A 171 -14.45 0.10 -17.58
C GLU A 171 -15.69 -0.73 -17.32
N ASP A 172 -16.33 -1.23 -18.38
CA ASP A 172 -17.53 -2.07 -18.31
C ASP A 172 -17.32 -3.47 -18.93
N THR A 173 -16.25 -3.68 -19.71
CA THR A 173 -15.96 -4.95 -20.40
C THR A 173 -14.67 -5.62 -19.93
N GLN A 174 -14.60 -6.96 -19.99
CA GLN A 174 -13.37 -7.69 -19.67
C GLN A 174 -12.20 -7.34 -20.60
N THR A 175 -12.48 -7.03 -21.88
CA THR A 175 -11.47 -6.60 -22.86
C THR A 175 -10.80 -5.30 -22.43
N GLY A 176 -11.58 -4.31 -22.02
CA GLY A 176 -11.06 -3.02 -21.59
C GLY A 176 -10.39 -3.06 -20.22
N VAL A 177 -10.94 -3.83 -19.28
CA VAL A 177 -10.29 -4.14 -18.01
C VAL A 177 -8.90 -4.76 -18.24
N THR A 178 -8.77 -5.70 -19.17
CA THR A 178 -7.48 -6.34 -19.49
C THR A 178 -6.47 -5.33 -20.04
N SER A 179 -6.93 -4.39 -20.87
CA SER A 179 -6.11 -3.30 -21.42
C SER A 179 -5.59 -2.37 -20.31
N ALA A 180 -6.46 -1.95 -19.39
CA ALA A 180 -6.11 -1.06 -18.29
C ALA A 180 -5.15 -1.72 -17.27
N GLU A 181 -5.39 -2.99 -16.92
CA GLU A 181 -4.51 -3.75 -16.03
C GLU A 181 -3.12 -3.94 -16.66
N ALA A 182 -3.06 -4.31 -17.94
CA ALA A 182 -1.80 -4.44 -18.66
C ALA A 182 -1.03 -3.10 -18.79
N ALA A 183 -1.71 -1.97 -18.67
CA ALA A 183 -1.10 -0.64 -18.63
C ALA A 183 -0.59 -0.26 -17.22
N GLY A 184 -0.90 -1.05 -16.19
CA GLY A 184 -0.52 -0.79 -14.79
C GLY A 184 -1.50 0.14 -14.04
N CYS A 185 -2.72 0.34 -14.55
CA CYS A 185 -3.73 1.15 -13.87
C CYS A 185 -4.48 0.33 -12.81
N ALA A 186 -4.92 0.98 -11.73
CA ALA A 186 -5.99 0.41 -10.92
C ALA A 186 -7.30 0.43 -11.72
N VAL A 187 -8.14 -0.60 -11.59
CA VAL A 187 -9.36 -0.72 -12.41
C VAL A 187 -10.61 -0.70 -11.55
N LEU A 188 -11.55 0.16 -11.92
CA LEU A 188 -12.92 0.15 -11.44
C LEU A 188 -13.83 -0.38 -12.55
N ALA A 189 -14.27 -1.62 -12.42
CA ALA A 189 -15.22 -2.23 -13.33
C ALA A 189 -16.67 -1.91 -12.92
N VAL A 190 -17.48 -1.43 -13.85
CA VAL A 190 -18.93 -1.23 -13.72
C VAL A 190 -19.61 -1.98 -14.87
N PRO A 191 -19.82 -3.30 -14.73
CA PRO A 191 -20.27 -4.14 -15.83
C PRO A 191 -21.58 -3.68 -16.46
N SER A 192 -21.64 -3.68 -17.79
CA SER A 192 -22.83 -3.33 -18.58
C SER A 192 -23.66 -4.57 -18.95
N LEU A 193 -23.03 -5.53 -19.65
CA LEU A 193 -23.66 -6.77 -20.14
C LEU A 193 -23.17 -8.02 -19.41
N ALA A 194 -21.86 -8.25 -19.46
CA ALA A 194 -21.24 -9.49 -18.99
C ALA A 194 -20.66 -9.28 -17.60
N PRO A 195 -20.83 -10.23 -16.66
CA PRO A 195 -20.28 -10.10 -15.32
C PRO A 195 -18.76 -10.08 -15.37
N ILE A 196 -18.16 -9.21 -14.55
CA ILE A 196 -16.71 -9.13 -14.32
C ILE A 196 -16.44 -9.53 -12.88
N ALA A 197 -15.51 -10.47 -12.68
CA ALA A 197 -15.11 -10.89 -11.35
C ALA A 197 -14.15 -9.86 -10.71
N PRO A 198 -14.25 -9.61 -9.39
CA PRO A 198 -13.25 -8.84 -8.66
C PRO A 198 -11.90 -9.55 -8.64
N ALA A 199 -10.82 -8.78 -8.61
CA ALA A 199 -9.44 -9.27 -8.59
C ALA A 199 -8.53 -8.28 -7.83
N ALA A 200 -7.28 -8.66 -7.56
CA ALA A 200 -6.30 -7.72 -7.03
C ALA A 200 -6.12 -6.55 -8.01
N GLY A 201 -6.19 -5.31 -7.52
CA GLY A 201 -6.14 -4.11 -8.36
C GLY A 201 -7.46 -3.76 -9.07
N ARG A 202 -8.48 -4.63 -9.01
CA ARG A 202 -9.79 -4.46 -9.65
C ARG A 202 -10.93 -4.43 -8.64
N THR A 203 -11.62 -3.30 -8.59
CA THR A 203 -12.88 -3.14 -7.83
C THR A 203 -14.06 -3.26 -8.79
N VAL A 204 -15.12 -3.97 -8.39
CA VAL A 204 -16.35 -4.10 -9.19
C VAL A 204 -17.51 -3.44 -8.43
N LEU A 205 -18.24 -2.54 -9.09
CA LEU A 205 -19.46 -1.91 -8.57
C LEU A 205 -20.62 -2.09 -9.55
N ALA A 206 -21.86 -1.89 -9.09
CA ALA A 206 -23.04 -2.06 -9.93
C ALA A 206 -23.39 -0.79 -10.73
N SER A 207 -23.02 0.40 -10.24
CA SER A 207 -23.35 1.68 -10.86
C SER A 207 -22.30 2.75 -10.61
N LEU A 208 -22.15 3.71 -11.54
CA LEU A 208 -21.33 4.91 -11.32
C LEU A 208 -21.91 5.83 -10.23
N GLU A 209 -23.15 5.61 -9.79
CA GLU A 209 -23.75 6.31 -8.64
C GLU A 209 -23.03 6.00 -7.32
N GLU A 210 -22.39 4.83 -7.21
CA GLU A 210 -21.63 4.41 -6.03
C GLU A 210 -20.19 4.94 -6.01
N VAL A 211 -19.79 5.62 -7.09
CA VAL A 211 -18.42 6.06 -7.31
C VAL A 211 -18.23 7.48 -6.83
N THR A 212 -17.23 7.70 -5.99
CA THR A 212 -16.85 9.03 -5.52
C THR A 212 -15.37 9.28 -5.77
N PRO A 213 -14.93 10.53 -5.93
CA PRO A 213 -13.50 10.86 -5.98
C PRO A 213 -12.71 10.32 -4.79
N ALA A 214 -13.31 10.31 -3.59
CA ALA A 214 -12.69 9.72 -2.39
C ALA A 214 -12.43 8.21 -2.55
N ARG A 215 -13.38 7.46 -3.11
CA ARG A 215 -13.21 6.04 -3.40
C ARG A 215 -12.11 5.81 -4.44
N LEU A 216 -12.12 6.59 -5.53
CA LEU A 216 -11.10 6.51 -6.57
C LEU A 216 -9.70 6.79 -6.01
N ARG A 217 -9.55 7.78 -5.12
CA ARG A 217 -8.29 8.02 -4.39
C ARG A 217 -7.86 6.83 -3.55
N ALA A 218 -8.78 6.20 -2.82
CA ALA A 218 -8.47 5.04 -2.00
C ALA A 218 -7.96 3.84 -2.83
N MET A 219 -8.38 3.73 -4.09
CA MET A 219 -7.93 2.66 -4.99
C MET A 219 -6.43 2.78 -5.35
N VAL A 220 -5.87 3.98 -5.36
CA VAL A 220 -4.47 4.25 -5.73
C VAL A 220 -3.61 4.81 -4.59
N ALA A 221 -4.21 5.12 -3.43
CA ALA A 221 -3.46 5.53 -2.25
C ALA A 221 -2.46 4.43 -1.84
N PRO A 222 -1.20 4.78 -1.50
CA PRO A 222 -0.25 3.79 -0.99
C PRO A 222 -0.84 3.09 0.23
N ARG A 223 -0.56 1.78 0.37
CA ARG A 223 -0.96 1.07 1.56
C ARG A 223 -0.06 1.50 2.69
N GLU A 224 -0.64 1.85 3.83
CA GLU A 224 0.15 2.12 5.02
C GLU A 224 0.44 0.80 5.74
N LEU A 225 1.69 0.61 6.16
CA LEU A 225 2.08 -0.45 7.08
C LEU A 225 2.66 0.20 8.33
N ARG A 226 2.02 0.01 9.49
CA ARG A 226 2.54 0.49 10.77
C ARG A 226 3.26 -0.63 11.50
N VAL A 227 4.55 -0.46 11.73
CA VAL A 227 5.40 -1.42 12.45
C VAL A 227 5.86 -0.81 13.77
N MET A 228 5.75 -1.60 14.84
CA MET A 228 6.13 -1.21 16.19
C MET A 228 7.26 -2.11 16.72
N SER A 229 8.32 -1.51 17.25
CA SER A 229 9.31 -2.18 18.13
C SER A 229 8.85 -2.03 19.57
N TRP A 230 8.84 -3.13 20.34
CA TRP A 230 8.45 -3.03 21.74
C TRP A 230 9.09 -4.09 22.66
N ASN A 231 9.96 -3.61 23.56
CA ASN A 231 10.40 -4.35 24.75
C ASN A 231 9.26 -4.40 25.78
N LEU A 232 8.85 -5.62 26.17
CA LEU A 232 7.74 -5.83 27.09
C LEU A 232 8.14 -5.78 28.57
N TRP A 233 9.42 -5.75 28.92
CA TRP A 233 9.93 -5.74 30.29
C TRP A 233 9.46 -6.93 31.13
N TYR A 234 10.16 -8.06 31.02
CA TYR A 234 9.74 -9.32 31.65
C TYR A 234 8.29 -9.72 31.29
N GLY A 235 7.91 -9.59 30.02
CA GLY A 235 6.54 -9.84 29.53
C GLY A 235 5.49 -8.83 30.00
N GLY A 236 5.90 -7.77 30.71
CA GLY A 236 5.06 -6.73 31.31
C GLY A 236 4.79 -6.96 32.79
N THR A 237 5.34 -8.03 33.37
CA THR A 237 4.94 -8.53 34.70
C THR A 237 5.24 -7.60 35.88
N LYS A 238 6.00 -6.53 35.66
CA LYS A 238 6.25 -5.47 36.66
C LYS A 238 5.08 -4.51 36.85
N VAL A 239 4.09 -4.54 35.96
CA VAL A 239 2.91 -3.68 35.99
C VAL A 239 1.65 -4.51 36.17
N ASP A 240 0.78 -4.08 37.08
CA ASP A 240 -0.52 -4.71 37.33
C ASP A 240 -1.38 -4.64 36.06
N ASP A 241 -2.14 -5.69 35.75
CA ASP A 241 -3.02 -5.75 34.57
C ASP A 241 -2.29 -5.49 33.22
N HIS A 242 -0.99 -5.77 33.16
CA HIS A 242 -0.12 -5.48 32.01
C HIS A 242 -0.69 -5.97 30.68
N ARG A 243 -1.34 -7.15 30.62
CA ARG A 243 -1.88 -7.67 29.35
C ARG A 243 -2.97 -6.78 28.77
N GLU A 244 -3.91 -6.28 29.58
CA GLU A 244 -4.95 -5.34 29.12
C GLU A 244 -4.32 -4.03 28.65
N LYS A 245 -3.36 -3.50 29.42
CA LYS A 245 -2.63 -2.29 29.10
C LYS A 245 -1.81 -2.44 27.81
N GLN A 246 -1.26 -3.63 27.56
CA GLN A 246 -0.54 -3.95 26.34
C GLN A 246 -1.44 -3.93 25.10
N LEU A 247 -2.60 -4.57 25.19
CA LEU A 247 -3.60 -4.54 24.12
C LEU A 247 -4.07 -3.11 23.82
N LYS A 248 -4.28 -2.30 24.87
CA LYS A 248 -4.63 -0.89 24.74
C LYS A 248 -3.53 -0.09 24.03
N ALA A 249 -2.26 -0.28 24.39
CA ALA A 249 -1.14 0.41 23.74
C ALA A 249 -1.03 0.05 22.25
N ILE A 250 -1.17 -1.23 21.89
CA ILE A 250 -1.18 -1.66 20.47
C ILE A 250 -2.34 -1.00 19.72
N ALA A 251 -3.53 -0.95 20.32
CA ALA A 251 -4.68 -0.29 19.72
C ALA A 251 -4.49 1.23 19.56
N GLU A 252 -3.90 1.92 20.55
CA GLU A 252 -3.64 3.37 20.52
C GLU A 252 -2.61 3.76 19.46
N THR A 253 -1.62 2.91 19.21
CA THR A 253 -0.60 3.16 18.18
C THR A 253 -1.12 2.90 16.77
N GLY A 254 -2.16 2.06 16.63
CA GLY A 254 -2.68 1.62 15.34
C GLY A 254 -1.68 0.77 14.56
N ALA A 255 -0.76 0.09 15.26
CA ALA A 255 0.20 -0.82 14.66
C ALA A 255 -0.53 -1.96 13.91
N ASP A 256 0.08 -2.43 12.83
CA ASP A 256 -0.38 -3.62 12.09
C ASP A 256 0.52 -4.83 12.36
N VAL A 257 1.78 -4.57 12.71
CA VAL A 257 2.80 -5.57 13.07
C VAL A 257 3.60 -5.06 14.26
N VAL A 258 3.87 -5.94 15.23
CA VAL A 258 4.69 -5.62 16.39
C VAL A 258 5.79 -6.67 16.54
N GLY A 259 7.04 -6.23 16.52
CA GLY A 259 8.16 -7.06 16.96
C GLY A 259 8.40 -6.83 18.45
N LEU A 260 8.33 -7.93 19.18
CA LEU A 260 8.35 -7.98 20.64
C LEU A 260 9.71 -8.48 21.13
N GLN A 261 10.23 -7.81 22.15
CA GLN A 261 11.39 -8.22 22.94
C GLN A 261 10.95 -8.44 24.37
N GLU A 262 11.75 -9.18 25.14
CA GLU A 262 11.44 -9.52 26.53
C GLU A 262 10.06 -10.19 26.70
N THR A 263 9.70 -11.11 25.81
CA THR A 263 8.39 -11.77 25.89
C THR A 263 8.24 -12.69 27.09
N TYR A 264 9.34 -13.23 27.64
CA TYR A 264 9.37 -14.14 28.79
C TYR A 264 8.29 -15.24 28.71
N GLY A 265 8.36 -16.05 27.65
CA GLY A 265 7.45 -17.18 27.43
C GLY A 265 6.41 -16.91 26.35
N ASN A 266 5.12 -16.89 26.74
CA ASN A 266 3.99 -16.95 25.81
C ASN A 266 3.36 -15.58 25.49
N ALA A 267 3.98 -14.46 25.87
CA ALA A 267 3.34 -13.15 25.74
C ALA A 267 2.93 -12.78 24.31
N ALA A 268 3.75 -13.13 23.31
CA ALA A 268 3.42 -12.90 21.90
C ALA A 268 2.16 -13.68 21.46
N GLU A 269 2.03 -14.94 21.90
CA GLU A 269 0.89 -15.80 21.59
C GLU A 269 -0.39 -15.25 22.25
N GLU A 270 -0.34 -14.92 23.55
CA GLU A 270 -1.49 -14.37 24.28
C GLU A 270 -2.00 -13.04 23.70
N LEU A 271 -1.09 -12.14 23.33
CA LEU A 271 -1.46 -10.87 22.69
C LEU A 271 -2.10 -11.10 21.33
N ALA A 272 -1.52 -11.97 20.51
CA ALA A 272 -2.05 -12.26 19.18
C ALA A 272 -3.43 -12.93 19.25
N GLU A 273 -3.64 -13.88 20.14
CA GLU A 273 -4.95 -14.52 20.33
C GLU A 273 -6.03 -13.51 20.70
N ALA A 274 -5.73 -12.61 21.65
CA ALA A 274 -6.66 -11.55 22.07
C ALA A 274 -7.00 -10.58 20.93
N LEU A 275 -6.02 -10.25 20.08
CA LEU A 275 -6.21 -9.39 18.90
C LEU A 275 -6.78 -10.13 17.68
N ARG A 276 -6.83 -11.47 17.71
CA ARG A 276 -7.10 -12.37 16.56
C ARG A 276 -6.10 -12.17 15.41
N TRP A 277 -4.84 -12.03 15.78
CA TRP A 277 -3.71 -11.83 14.89
C TRP A 277 -2.90 -13.11 14.73
N HIS A 278 -2.01 -13.12 13.74
CA HIS A 278 -1.00 -14.15 13.56
C HIS A 278 0.18 -13.90 14.48
N HIS A 279 0.89 -14.95 14.89
CA HIS A 279 2.08 -14.82 15.70
C HIS A 279 3.19 -15.79 15.28
N HIS A 280 4.40 -15.42 15.65
CA HIS A 280 5.58 -16.26 15.66
C HIS A 280 6.34 -15.99 16.95
N ARG A 281 6.77 -17.06 17.63
CA ARG A 281 7.62 -17.01 18.81
C ARG A 281 8.95 -17.67 18.46
N ALA A 282 10.05 -17.08 18.90
CA ALA A 282 11.36 -17.71 18.85
C ALA A 282 12.06 -17.57 20.20
N GLY A 283 12.68 -18.65 20.65
CA GLY A 283 13.26 -18.72 21.98
C GLY A 283 12.24 -18.44 23.09
N GLU A 284 12.75 -17.93 24.20
CA GLU A 284 11.93 -17.52 25.36
C GLU A 284 11.57 -16.03 25.33
N ASN A 285 12.19 -15.25 24.44
CA ASN A 285 12.29 -13.80 24.62
C ASN A 285 11.96 -12.94 23.40
N LEU A 286 11.64 -13.55 22.27
CA LEU A 286 11.31 -12.85 21.04
C LEU A 286 9.97 -13.31 20.47
N GLY A 287 9.25 -12.36 19.88
CA GLY A 287 8.06 -12.68 19.11
C GLY A 287 7.74 -11.64 18.06
N VAL A 288 6.97 -12.04 17.06
CA VAL A 288 6.33 -11.13 16.10
C VAL A 288 4.84 -11.43 16.11
N ILE A 289 4.02 -10.40 16.26
CA ILE A 289 2.57 -10.48 16.07
C ILE A 289 2.18 -9.62 14.87
N SER A 290 1.26 -10.11 14.06
CA SER A 290 0.91 -9.49 12.78
C SER A 290 -0.58 -9.63 12.50
N ARG A 291 -1.23 -8.52 12.16
CA ARG A 291 -2.58 -8.51 11.60
C ARG A 291 -2.66 -9.28 10.28
N TYR A 292 -1.56 -9.30 9.52
CA TYR A 292 -1.45 -9.97 8.23
C TYR A 292 -0.99 -11.42 8.37
N PRO A 293 -1.41 -12.34 7.47
CA PRO A 293 -0.96 -13.73 7.47
C PRO A 293 0.56 -13.85 7.38
N ILE A 294 1.13 -14.68 8.27
CA ILE A 294 2.53 -15.10 8.21
C ILE A 294 2.66 -16.22 7.18
N THR A 295 3.40 -15.98 6.09
CA THR A 295 3.62 -16.93 4.99
C THR A 295 4.93 -17.71 5.13
N ALA A 296 5.91 -17.18 5.86
CA ALA A 296 7.13 -17.89 6.21
C ALA A 296 7.65 -17.46 7.59
N ARG A 297 8.38 -18.36 8.24
CA ARG A 297 9.17 -18.06 9.46
C ARG A 297 10.64 -18.03 9.06
N LEU A 298 11.36 -17.02 9.53
CA LEU A 298 12.72 -16.70 9.12
C LEU A 298 13.66 -16.73 10.33
N GLY A 299 14.91 -17.13 10.10
CA GLY A 299 15.89 -17.31 11.17
C GLY A 299 15.65 -18.58 12.01
N ASP A 300 16.36 -18.66 13.13
CA ASP A 300 16.31 -19.80 14.04
C ASP A 300 15.13 -19.69 15.02
N PRO A 301 14.17 -20.64 15.05
CA PRO A 301 13.12 -20.64 16.06
C PRO A 301 13.62 -20.93 17.48
N ASP A 302 14.79 -21.56 17.61
CA ASP A 302 15.43 -21.90 18.89
C ASP A 302 16.53 -20.89 19.25
N VAL A 303 16.44 -19.68 18.70
CA VAL A 303 17.28 -18.54 19.13
C VAL A 303 17.28 -18.45 20.66
N GLY A 304 18.46 -18.26 21.23
CA GLY A 304 18.62 -18.19 22.68
C GLY A 304 17.92 -16.96 23.28
N PHE A 305 18.37 -16.56 24.47
CA PHE A 305 17.78 -15.40 25.15
C PHE A 305 18.01 -14.07 24.40
N TYR A 306 19.15 -13.95 23.71
CA TYR A 306 19.51 -12.85 22.82
C TYR A 306 19.72 -13.36 21.39
N GLY A 307 19.41 -12.52 20.40
CA GLY A 307 19.53 -12.82 18.98
C GLY A 307 18.41 -12.14 18.17
N GLY A 308 17.99 -12.77 17.07
CA GLY A 308 16.87 -12.28 16.28
C GLY A 308 16.15 -13.37 15.51
N THR A 309 14.89 -13.09 15.19
CA THR A 309 14.01 -13.96 14.38
C THR A 309 13.17 -13.09 13.45
N GLY A 310 12.59 -13.69 12.41
CA GLY A 310 11.74 -12.95 11.49
C GLY A 310 10.57 -13.75 10.97
N VAL A 311 9.69 -13.05 10.28
CA VAL A 311 8.55 -13.61 9.55
C VAL A 311 8.41 -12.92 8.22
N ARG A 312 7.96 -13.66 7.21
CA ARG A 312 7.39 -13.08 6.01
C ARG A 312 5.90 -12.93 6.21
N ILE A 313 5.39 -11.72 6.03
CA ILE A 313 3.95 -11.44 6.07
C ILE A 313 3.44 -11.08 4.68
N ARG A 314 2.18 -11.40 4.40
CA ARG A 314 1.52 -11.02 3.15
C ARG A 314 0.45 -9.97 3.41
N LEU A 315 0.70 -8.76 2.93
CA LEU A 315 -0.19 -7.62 3.06
C LEU A 315 -1.49 -7.82 2.26
N ASP A 316 -2.51 -7.05 2.61
CA ASP A 316 -3.71 -6.94 1.79
C ASP A 316 -3.29 -6.55 0.38
N GLY A 317 -3.61 -7.37 -0.63
CA GLY A 317 -3.17 -7.21 -2.02
C GLY A 317 -1.87 -7.90 -2.43
N GLY A 318 -1.36 -8.82 -1.61
CA GLY A 318 -0.49 -9.91 -2.06
C GLY A 318 1.00 -9.67 -1.97
N GLN A 319 1.44 -8.43 -1.77
CA GLN A 319 2.85 -8.13 -1.54
C GLN A 319 3.33 -8.72 -0.22
N GLU A 320 4.56 -9.22 -0.24
CA GLU A 320 5.21 -9.77 0.95
C GLU A 320 6.24 -8.78 1.51
N VAL A 321 6.34 -8.75 2.84
CA VAL A 321 7.33 -7.96 3.59
C VAL A 321 7.95 -8.86 4.66
N ASP A 322 9.28 -8.82 4.77
CA ASP A 322 10.00 -9.52 5.84
C ASP A 322 10.12 -8.61 7.06
N VAL A 323 9.61 -9.06 8.20
CA VAL A 323 9.70 -8.33 9.48
C VAL A 323 10.51 -9.16 10.46
N TRP A 324 11.62 -8.59 10.90
CA TRP A 324 12.54 -9.17 11.86
C TRP A 324 12.45 -8.43 13.20
N THR A 325 12.63 -9.16 14.29
CA THR A 325 12.74 -8.65 15.66
C THR A 325 14.08 -9.08 16.24
N ALA A 326 14.75 -8.18 16.95
CA ALA A 326 16.04 -8.42 17.60
C ALA A 326 16.01 -8.02 19.08
N HIS A 327 16.72 -8.79 19.89
CA HIS A 327 17.05 -8.42 21.26
C HIS A 327 18.52 -8.78 21.48
N LEU A 328 19.37 -7.76 21.58
CA LEU A 328 20.82 -7.95 21.69
C LEU A 328 21.25 -7.94 23.16
N ASP A 329 22.45 -8.45 23.43
CA ASP A 329 23.00 -8.51 24.79
C ASP A 329 23.06 -7.13 25.45
N TYR A 330 22.60 -7.03 26.71
CA TYR A 330 22.48 -5.77 27.43
C TYR A 330 23.79 -5.29 28.08
N THR A 331 24.80 -6.15 28.22
CA THR A 331 25.97 -5.87 29.08
C THR A 331 27.32 -6.18 28.42
N PRO A 332 28.35 -5.34 28.67
CA PRO A 332 28.31 -4.04 29.34
C PRO A 332 27.50 -3.01 28.54
N TYR A 333 27.03 -1.91 29.16
CA TYR A 333 26.26 -0.87 28.47
C TYR A 333 27.12 0.38 28.24
N GLY A 334 27.42 0.66 26.97
CA GLY A 334 28.37 1.69 26.57
C GLY A 334 28.10 3.10 27.12
N PRO A 335 26.85 3.59 27.19
CA PRO A 335 26.53 4.86 27.84
C PRO A 335 26.88 4.93 29.33
N TYR A 336 26.74 3.83 30.08
CA TYR A 336 27.18 3.79 31.48
C TYR A 336 28.69 3.86 31.56
N GLU A 337 29.41 3.05 30.79
CA GLU A 337 30.88 3.08 30.75
C GLU A 337 31.43 4.45 30.31
N ALA A 338 30.75 5.13 29.39
CA ALA A 338 31.12 6.48 28.95
C ALA A 338 30.83 7.55 30.02
N ALA A 339 29.63 7.55 30.61
CA ALA A 339 29.19 8.58 31.55
C ALA A 339 29.81 8.43 32.95
N PHE A 340 29.99 7.18 33.39
CA PHE A 340 30.37 6.84 34.76
C PHE A 340 31.83 6.47 34.88
N ASP A 341 32.32 5.59 34.01
CA ASP A 341 33.70 5.09 34.06
C ASP A 341 34.66 5.92 33.19
N ARG A 342 34.10 6.76 32.30
CA ARG A 342 34.82 7.66 31.38
C ARG A 342 35.77 6.91 30.45
N LEU A 343 35.36 5.72 29.99
CA LEU A 343 36.13 4.96 29.03
C LEU A 343 36.26 5.71 27.69
N PRO A 344 37.41 5.61 27.01
CA PRO A 344 37.59 6.21 25.70
C PRO A 344 36.84 5.41 24.61
N ALA A 345 36.53 6.08 23.49
CA ALA A 345 35.74 5.50 22.40
C ALA A 345 36.23 4.14 21.90
N ASN A 346 37.56 3.91 21.86
CA ASN A 346 38.12 2.64 21.40
C ASN A 346 37.81 1.47 22.33
N GLU A 347 37.68 1.70 23.64
CA GLU A 347 37.28 0.65 24.60
C GLU A 347 35.78 0.38 24.51
N LEU A 348 34.97 1.45 24.42
CA LEU A 348 33.52 1.34 24.19
C LEU A 348 33.22 0.49 22.93
N ILE A 349 33.89 0.78 21.81
CA ILE A 349 33.74 0.01 20.57
C ILE A 349 34.16 -1.46 20.75
N ALA A 350 35.23 -1.73 21.51
CA ALA A 350 35.69 -3.10 21.75
C ALA A 350 34.68 -3.92 22.57
N HIS A 351 33.98 -3.27 23.51
CA HIS A 351 32.98 -3.91 24.35
C HIS A 351 31.67 -4.25 23.61
N GLU A 352 31.43 -3.66 22.44
CA GLU A 352 30.29 -3.98 21.57
C GLU A 352 30.45 -5.31 20.80
N ALA A 353 31.56 -6.04 20.96
CA ALA A 353 31.88 -7.22 20.15
C ALA A 353 30.77 -8.30 20.17
N VAL A 354 30.16 -8.55 21.33
CA VAL A 354 29.08 -9.54 21.48
C VAL A 354 27.82 -9.10 20.73
N ARG A 355 27.34 -7.88 20.98
CA ARG A 355 26.18 -7.31 20.26
C ARG A 355 26.42 -7.24 18.75
N LEU A 356 27.64 -6.90 18.34
CA LEU A 356 28.01 -6.82 16.92
C LEU A 356 27.98 -8.19 16.25
N GLU A 357 28.42 -9.25 16.92
CA GLU A 357 28.33 -10.62 16.40
C GLU A 357 26.85 -11.04 16.23
N GLN A 358 26.02 -10.80 17.24
CA GLN A 358 24.57 -11.06 17.19
C GLN A 358 23.90 -10.30 16.04
N MET A 359 24.19 -9.00 15.87
CA MET A 359 23.69 -8.20 14.76
C MET A 359 24.12 -8.79 13.41
N ARG A 360 25.38 -9.20 13.26
CA ARG A 360 25.87 -9.81 12.01
C ARG A 360 25.18 -11.13 11.68
N GLU A 361 24.82 -11.93 12.66
CA GLU A 361 24.03 -13.15 12.45
C GLU A 361 22.62 -12.84 11.95
N ILE A 362 21.96 -11.82 12.53
CA ILE A 362 20.64 -11.35 12.09
C ILE A 362 20.71 -10.83 10.65
N LEU A 363 21.71 -9.99 10.34
CA LEU A 363 21.92 -9.45 9.00
C LEU A 363 22.19 -10.56 7.96
N ARG A 364 22.86 -11.65 8.36
CA ARG A 364 23.04 -12.83 7.50
C ARG A 364 21.70 -13.51 7.24
N GLY A 365 20.87 -13.72 8.27
CA GLY A 365 19.52 -14.26 8.11
C GLY A 365 18.61 -13.40 7.22
N ILE A 366 18.71 -12.08 7.32
CA ILE A 366 18.02 -11.13 6.43
C ILE A 366 18.50 -11.31 4.98
N ALA A 367 19.81 -11.40 4.75
CA ALA A 367 20.37 -11.59 3.42
C ALA A 367 20.03 -12.96 2.79
N GLU A 368 19.87 -14.01 3.59
CA GLU A 368 19.48 -15.36 3.14
C GLU A 368 17.99 -15.46 2.80
N SER A 369 17.15 -14.69 3.48
CA SER A 369 15.68 -14.77 3.34
C SER A 369 15.12 -13.85 2.25
N ALA A 370 15.64 -12.62 2.12
CA ALA A 370 15.09 -11.61 1.23
C ALA A 370 15.74 -11.68 -0.16
N THR A 371 14.91 -11.64 -1.21
CA THR A 371 15.40 -11.27 -2.55
C THR A 371 15.57 -9.75 -2.62
N ASP A 372 16.29 -9.21 -3.62
CA ASP A 372 16.45 -7.76 -3.79
C ASP A 372 15.10 -7.00 -3.90
N ALA A 373 14.01 -7.70 -4.23
CA ALA A 373 12.68 -7.13 -4.39
C ALA A 373 11.82 -7.15 -3.11
N THR A 374 12.16 -7.96 -2.10
CA THR A 374 11.35 -8.07 -0.88
C THR A 374 11.71 -6.96 0.11
N PRO A 375 10.79 -6.07 0.49
CA PRO A 375 11.06 -5.08 1.53
C PRO A 375 11.31 -5.75 2.88
N VAL A 376 12.22 -5.16 3.66
CA VAL A 376 12.64 -5.67 4.97
C VAL A 376 12.44 -4.59 6.03
N VAL A 377 11.91 -4.98 7.19
CA VAL A 377 11.89 -4.17 8.41
C VAL A 377 12.57 -4.96 9.53
N LEU A 378 13.59 -4.39 10.16
CA LEU A 378 14.23 -4.93 11.35
C LEU A 378 13.88 -4.02 12.53
N VAL A 379 13.14 -4.57 13.50
CA VAL A 379 12.86 -3.89 14.75
C VAL A 379 13.64 -4.54 15.89
N GLY A 380 13.80 -3.85 17.01
CA GLY A 380 14.39 -4.49 18.18
C GLY A 380 14.94 -3.54 19.21
N ASP A 381 15.21 -4.12 20.37
CA ASP A 381 16.04 -3.54 21.41
C ASP A 381 17.49 -3.98 21.16
N PHE A 382 18.32 -3.02 20.78
CA PHE A 382 19.71 -3.29 20.44
C PHE A 382 20.63 -3.16 21.64
N ASN A 383 20.15 -2.65 22.78
CA ASN A 383 20.97 -2.34 23.95
C ASN A 383 22.26 -1.56 23.61
N ALA A 384 22.22 -0.77 22.55
CA ALA A 384 23.35 -0.03 22.01
C ALA A 384 22.87 1.29 21.40
N PRO A 385 23.59 2.40 21.61
CA PRO A 385 23.28 3.66 20.97
C PRO A 385 23.43 3.62 19.44
N SER A 386 22.81 4.60 18.78
CA SER A 386 23.00 4.82 17.35
C SER A 386 24.27 5.60 17.06
N HIS A 387 25.02 5.14 16.05
CA HIS A 387 26.13 5.91 15.45
C HIS A 387 25.68 7.25 14.85
N LEU A 388 24.37 7.42 14.56
CA LEU A 388 23.79 8.67 14.08
C LEU A 388 23.41 9.62 15.22
N ASP A 389 23.10 9.10 16.40
CA ASP A 389 22.70 9.90 17.56
C ASP A 389 23.91 10.35 18.37
N ARG A 390 24.95 9.52 18.39
CA ARG A 390 26.19 9.71 19.13
C ARG A 390 27.42 9.57 18.22
N PRO A 391 27.71 10.57 17.38
CA PRO A 391 28.82 10.52 16.42
C PRO A 391 30.21 10.62 17.08
N ASP A 392 30.28 10.81 18.41
CA ASP A 392 31.51 10.79 19.19
C ASP A 392 32.13 9.39 19.30
N VAL A 393 31.34 8.34 19.07
CA VAL A 393 31.77 6.95 19.04
C VAL A 393 31.21 6.29 17.78
N GLU A 394 32.02 5.56 17.02
CA GLU A 394 31.52 4.77 15.89
C GLU A 394 30.83 3.50 16.39
N TRP A 395 29.60 3.64 16.91
CA TRP A 395 28.81 2.52 17.44
C TRP A 395 28.63 1.41 16.38
N PRO A 396 29.34 0.27 16.52
CA PRO A 396 29.52 -0.66 15.41
C PRO A 396 28.27 -1.47 15.09
N VAL A 397 27.36 -1.66 16.06
CA VAL A 397 26.13 -2.44 15.91
C VAL A 397 25.20 -1.79 14.88
N THR A 398 24.81 -0.53 15.12
CA THR A 398 23.93 0.21 14.20
C THR A 398 24.65 0.56 12.90
N LYS A 399 25.99 0.75 12.94
CA LYS A 399 26.79 0.96 11.74
C LYS A 399 26.78 -0.26 10.80
N ALA A 400 26.90 -1.48 11.36
CA ALA A 400 26.83 -2.70 10.58
C ALA A 400 25.48 -2.88 9.88
N ALA A 401 24.38 -2.47 10.53
CA ALA A 401 23.05 -2.48 9.92
C ALA A 401 22.95 -1.48 8.75
N GLU A 402 23.50 -0.26 8.91
CA GLU A 402 23.59 0.72 7.83
C GLU A 402 24.39 0.18 6.63
N GLU A 403 25.56 -0.43 6.89
CA GLU A 403 26.42 -1.03 5.87
C GLU A 403 25.76 -2.20 5.14
N ALA A 404 24.84 -2.92 5.80
CA ALA A 404 23.99 -3.94 5.19
C ALA A 404 22.79 -3.37 4.39
N GLY A 405 22.67 -2.04 4.31
CA GLY A 405 21.67 -1.33 3.52
C GLY A 405 20.33 -1.11 4.23
N LEU A 406 20.27 -1.31 5.56
CA LEU A 406 19.11 -0.93 6.37
C LEU A 406 19.23 0.53 6.79
N ARG A 407 18.17 1.31 6.65
CA ARG A 407 18.13 2.72 7.07
C ARG A 407 17.31 2.89 8.34
N ASP A 408 17.71 3.83 9.17
CA ASP A 408 17.05 4.17 10.42
C ASP A 408 15.80 5.04 10.17
N SER A 409 14.61 4.48 10.43
CA SER A 409 13.36 5.18 10.13
C SER A 409 13.16 6.44 10.96
N TYR A 410 13.63 6.44 12.21
CA TYR A 410 13.47 7.57 13.11
C TYR A 410 14.34 8.73 12.65
N ARG A 411 15.56 8.47 12.19
CA ARG A 411 16.47 9.51 11.68
C ARG A 411 16.12 9.99 10.27
N GLU A 412 15.48 9.15 9.45
CA GLU A 412 14.86 9.62 8.20
C GLU A 412 13.74 10.65 8.47
N ALA A 413 12.90 10.39 9.48
CA ALA A 413 11.82 11.32 9.87
C ALA A 413 12.32 12.53 10.66
N HIS A 414 13.34 12.34 11.50
CA HIS A 414 13.90 13.34 12.42
C HIS A 414 15.43 13.41 12.31
N PRO A 415 15.97 14.14 11.32
CA PRO A 415 17.41 14.12 11.02
C PRO A 415 18.31 14.75 12.09
N ASP A 416 17.76 15.56 13.01
CA ASP A 416 18.52 16.26 14.06
C ASP A 416 18.40 15.52 15.40
N PRO A 417 19.47 14.84 15.86
CA PRO A 417 19.44 14.06 17.11
C PRO A 417 19.43 14.93 18.38
N VAL A 418 19.77 16.22 18.28
CA VAL A 418 19.71 17.13 19.44
C VAL A 418 18.29 17.66 19.61
N ARG A 419 17.64 18.04 18.50
CA ARG A 419 16.27 18.55 18.53
C ARG A 419 15.25 17.45 18.85
N ASP A 420 15.43 16.29 18.23
CA ASP A 420 14.51 15.15 18.31
C ASP A 420 15.31 13.91 18.76
N PRO A 421 15.67 13.80 20.05
CA PRO A 421 16.56 12.73 20.51
C PRO A 421 15.93 11.34 20.45
N GLY A 422 14.60 11.25 20.55
CA GLY A 422 13.89 9.98 20.40
C GLY A 422 14.25 8.93 21.44
N HIS A 423 14.56 9.35 22.68
CA HIS A 423 14.92 8.45 23.76
C HIS A 423 13.88 7.33 23.94
N THR A 424 14.39 6.11 24.04
CA THR A 424 13.59 4.91 24.32
C THR A 424 13.97 4.30 25.67
N TRP A 425 15.23 4.42 26.07
CA TRP A 425 15.74 4.14 27.41
C TRP A 425 15.95 5.45 28.17
N SER A 426 15.21 5.73 29.26
CA SER A 426 14.01 5.02 29.71
C SER A 426 12.98 6.04 30.23
N PRO A 427 11.68 5.88 29.89
CA PRO A 427 10.61 6.71 30.43
C PRO A 427 10.39 6.57 31.94
N ILE A 428 10.95 5.56 32.62
CA ILE A 428 10.74 5.33 34.06
C ILE A 428 12.01 5.47 34.91
N HIS A 429 13.20 5.41 34.31
CA HIS A 429 14.48 5.59 35.01
C HIS A 429 14.98 7.02 34.79
N GLY A 430 14.79 7.88 35.80
CA GLY A 430 15.40 9.22 35.83
C GLY A 430 16.76 9.26 36.54
N GLU A 431 17.01 8.27 37.41
CA GLU A 431 18.24 8.11 38.17
C GLU A 431 18.75 6.67 38.03
N HIS A 432 20.06 6.52 38.03
CA HIS A 432 20.75 5.24 37.88
C HIS A 432 20.55 4.35 39.11
N GLU A 433 20.31 3.06 38.87
CA GLU A 433 19.87 2.08 39.88
C GLU A 433 20.96 1.53 40.80
N ASP A 434 22.01 2.29 41.06
CA ASP A 434 23.10 1.92 41.98
C ASP A 434 23.00 2.64 43.34
N GLY A 435 21.96 3.46 43.54
CA GLY A 435 21.78 4.29 44.73
C GLY A 435 22.74 5.49 44.81
N SER A 436 23.48 5.80 43.74
CA SER A 436 24.38 6.95 43.68
C SER A 436 23.66 8.29 43.49
N GLY A 437 22.39 8.26 43.05
CA GLY A 437 21.63 9.45 42.66
C GLY A 437 22.17 10.12 41.38
N ARG A 438 23.01 9.42 40.61
CA ARG A 438 23.45 9.92 39.30
C ARG A 438 22.28 9.87 38.31
N PRO A 439 22.12 10.89 37.43
CA PRO A 439 21.11 10.83 36.38
C PRO A 439 21.31 9.62 35.46
N GLU A 440 20.22 8.98 35.06
CA GLU A 440 20.27 7.89 34.08
C GLU A 440 20.56 8.45 32.68
N PRO A 441 21.59 7.97 31.96
CA PRO A 441 21.79 8.28 30.56
C PRO A 441 20.56 7.94 29.74
N GLN A 442 20.03 8.94 29.03
CA GLN A 442 18.88 8.78 28.15
C GLN A 442 19.36 8.56 26.73
N ASP A 443 18.98 7.43 26.13
CA ASP A 443 19.46 7.00 24.82
C ASP A 443 18.31 6.40 24.01
N ARG A 444 18.48 6.38 22.69
CA ARG A 444 17.63 5.60 21.79
C ARG A 444 18.34 4.28 21.51
N ILE A 445 17.78 3.20 22.04
CA ILE A 445 18.31 1.84 21.91
C ILE A 445 17.32 0.88 21.25
N ASP A 446 16.06 1.32 21.08
CA ASP A 446 15.05 0.60 20.30
C ASP A 446 14.94 1.20 18.91
N PHE A 447 14.87 0.33 17.91
CA PHE A 447 14.97 0.75 16.51
C PHE A 447 13.87 0.17 15.66
N VAL A 448 13.54 0.91 14.59
CA VAL A 448 12.87 0.39 13.41
C VAL A 448 13.75 0.74 12.22
N LEU A 449 14.47 -0.25 11.70
CA LEU A 449 15.31 -0.12 10.52
C LEU A 449 14.58 -0.73 9.30
N HIS A 450 14.84 -0.22 8.10
CA HIS A 450 14.13 -0.70 6.90
C HIS A 450 14.96 -0.67 5.62
N ARG A 451 14.55 -1.49 4.65
CA ARG A 451 15.02 -1.47 3.25
C ARG A 451 13.84 -1.74 2.33
N GLY A 452 13.75 -0.98 1.23
CA GLY A 452 12.70 -1.19 0.21
C GLY A 452 11.33 -0.59 0.57
N LEU A 453 11.21 0.15 1.68
CA LEU A 453 10.04 0.92 2.05
C LEU A 453 10.34 2.43 2.10
N ARG A 454 9.28 3.24 2.17
CA ARG A 454 9.39 4.69 2.35
C ARG A 454 8.81 5.07 3.70
N VAL A 455 9.58 5.77 4.52
CA VAL A 455 9.10 6.28 5.82
C VAL A 455 8.15 7.44 5.58
N ARG A 456 6.94 7.33 6.14
CA ARG A 456 5.93 8.39 6.17
C ARG A 456 6.02 9.18 7.47
N ASP A 457 6.15 8.47 8.58
CA ASP A 457 6.30 9.01 9.93
C ASP A 457 7.00 7.99 10.83
N SER A 458 7.75 8.45 11.83
CA SER A 458 8.36 7.60 12.86
C SER A 458 8.38 8.36 14.19
N ARG A 459 7.98 7.70 15.27
CA ARG A 459 7.86 8.33 16.59
C ARG A 459 8.14 7.35 17.72
N THR A 460 8.62 7.86 18.84
CA THR A 460 8.57 7.12 20.10
C THR A 460 7.17 7.21 20.71
N PHE A 461 6.77 6.19 21.47
CA PHE A 461 5.46 6.11 22.08
C PHE A 461 5.53 5.60 23.52
N VAL A 462 4.89 6.35 24.41
CA VAL A 462 4.62 6.01 25.81
C VAL A 462 3.19 6.43 26.11
N SER A 463 2.38 5.55 26.67
CA SER A 463 1.00 5.90 27.04
C SER A 463 0.98 6.63 28.38
N GLY A 464 0.47 7.87 28.37
CA GLY A 464 0.40 8.72 29.56
C GLY A 464 1.77 9.18 30.06
N THR A 465 1.85 9.47 31.36
CA THR A 465 3.11 9.85 32.04
C THR A 465 3.38 8.81 33.12
N PRO A 466 4.28 7.84 32.87
CA PRO A 466 4.53 6.78 33.83
C PRO A 466 5.22 7.34 35.08
N ARG A 467 4.96 6.72 36.23
CA ARG A 467 5.70 7.01 37.46
C ARG A 467 7.09 6.36 37.37
N PRO A 468 8.11 6.99 37.97
CA PRO A 468 9.46 6.47 37.94
C PRO A 468 9.60 5.18 38.75
N TRP A 469 10.62 4.40 38.43
CA TRP A 469 11.04 3.27 39.25
C TRP A 469 11.41 3.71 40.68
N PRO A 470 11.08 2.94 41.74
CA PRO A 470 10.42 1.61 41.72
C PRO A 470 8.88 1.61 41.78
N ASP A 471 8.22 2.77 41.80
CA ASP A 471 6.76 2.88 42.02
C ASP A 471 5.91 2.65 40.76
N VAL A 472 6.21 1.57 40.03
CA VAL A 472 5.71 1.33 38.66
C VAL A 472 4.46 0.47 38.57
N ALA A 473 4.12 -0.30 39.60
CA ALA A 473 3.09 -1.36 39.51
C ALA A 473 1.75 -0.85 38.95
N GLY A 474 1.34 0.37 39.33
CA GLY A 474 0.10 1.00 38.84
C GLY A 474 0.24 1.84 37.56
N ASN A 475 1.37 1.82 36.85
CA ASN A 475 1.56 2.60 35.63
C ASN A 475 0.58 2.16 34.52
N HIS A 476 0.17 3.09 33.66
CA HIS A 476 -0.59 2.76 32.45
C HIS A 476 0.29 2.16 31.35
N TRP A 477 1.53 2.64 31.26
CA TRP A 477 2.55 2.10 30.36
C TRP A 477 3.19 0.83 30.97
N PRO A 478 3.07 -0.33 30.33
CA PRO A 478 3.50 -1.62 30.89
C PRO A 478 4.92 -2.03 30.42
N SER A 479 5.85 -1.08 30.36
CA SER A 479 7.24 -1.30 29.92
C SER A 479 8.16 -0.23 30.51
N ASP A 480 9.43 -0.54 30.65
CA ASP A 480 10.52 0.37 30.98
C ASP A 480 11.18 1.00 29.75
N HIS A 481 10.80 0.59 28.53
CA HIS A 481 11.20 1.23 27.28
C HIS A 481 10.04 2.04 26.68
N ALA A 482 10.34 3.14 25.98
CA ALA A 482 9.40 3.69 25.02
C ALA A 482 9.38 2.82 23.76
N ALA A 483 8.20 2.56 23.20
CA ALA A 483 8.11 1.87 21.93
C ALA A 483 8.51 2.79 20.78
N VAL A 484 8.93 2.22 19.64
CA VAL A 484 9.13 2.96 18.40
C VAL A 484 8.11 2.52 17.38
N VAL A 485 7.33 3.45 16.83
CA VAL A 485 6.29 3.19 15.84
C VAL A 485 6.61 3.93 14.57
N THR A 486 6.77 3.18 13.47
CA THR A 486 6.98 3.74 12.13
C THR A 486 5.81 3.41 11.23
N THR A 487 5.32 4.43 10.51
CA THR A 487 4.38 4.26 9.41
C THR A 487 5.16 4.29 8.09
N PHE A 488 5.03 3.23 7.31
CA PHE A 488 5.60 3.13 5.97
C PHE A 488 4.52 3.32 4.91
N ASP A 489 4.86 4.03 3.83
CA ASP A 489 4.15 3.90 2.56
C ASP A 489 4.67 2.62 1.86
N VAL A 490 3.78 1.66 1.63
CA VAL A 490 4.07 0.44 0.90
C VAL A 490 3.67 0.64 -0.57
N PRO A 491 4.62 0.54 -1.52
CA PRO A 491 4.31 0.57 -2.95
C PRO A 491 3.35 -0.57 -3.29
N ARG A 492 2.35 -0.36 -4.15
CA ARG A 492 1.58 -1.51 -4.66
C ARG A 492 2.53 -2.40 -5.49
N ALA A 493 2.40 -3.72 -5.37
CA ALA A 493 3.07 -4.63 -6.30
C ALA A 493 2.57 -4.35 -7.72
N ASP A 494 3.51 -4.19 -8.65
CA ASP A 494 3.23 -3.99 -10.09
C ASP A 494 2.55 -5.22 -10.72
#